data_AF-A0A8K0WLH5-F1
#
_entry.id   AF-A0A8K0WLH5-F1
#
_cell.length_a   1.000
_cell.length_b   1.000
_cell.length_c   1.000
_cell.angle_alpha   90.00
_cell.angle_beta   90.00
_cell.angle_gamma   90.00
#
_symmetry.space_group_name_H-M   'P 1'
#
loop_
_entity.id
_entity.type
_entity.pdbx_description
1 polymer ?
#
loop_
_entity_poly.entity_id
_entity_poly.type
_entity_poly.pdbx_seq_one_letter_code
_entity_poly.pdbx_strand_id
1 'polypeptide(L)'
;MKFTRRAIFQLMNLSNEKVMEVAEDATAYPWRETTGLVMMSFGSDARGQEVAAELRAECVATSGYDGLSVYSSVGHGDETPEQMFGNNAPRLVELKKKWDPANAFAYMHALPTEPSKCK
;
A
#
# COMPACT_ATOMS: atom_id res chain seq x y z
N MET A 1 -11.37 -10.04 -33.00
CA MET A 1 -10.37 -9.54 -32.03
C MET A 1 -11.11 -9.21 -30.74
N LYS A 2 -11.02 -10.03 -29.69
CA LYS A 2 -11.76 -9.81 -28.43
C LYS A 2 -10.86 -9.07 -27.44
N PHE A 3 -10.96 -7.76 -27.38
CA PHE A 3 -10.42 -7.01 -26.24
C PHE A 3 -11.43 -7.11 -25.10
N THR A 4 -11.09 -7.90 -24.08
CA THR A 4 -11.91 -7.95 -22.86
C THR A 4 -11.21 -7.08 -21.82
N ARG A 5 -11.33 -5.75 -21.95
CA ARG A 5 -10.87 -4.81 -20.93
C ARG A 5 -11.87 -4.88 -19.76
N ARG A 6 -11.56 -5.66 -18.73
CA ARG A 6 -12.37 -5.76 -17.52
C ARG A 6 -11.60 -5.11 -16.38
N ALA A 7 -12.05 -3.93 -15.95
CA ALA A 7 -11.70 -3.45 -14.62
C ALA A 7 -12.52 -4.25 -13.61
N ILE A 8 -11.92 -4.63 -12.50
CA ILE A 8 -12.61 -5.30 -11.39
C ILE A 8 -12.40 -4.46 -10.14
N PHE A 9 -13.49 -4.19 -9.45
CA PHE A 9 -13.50 -3.52 -8.16
C PHE A 9 -14.13 -4.47 -7.15
N GLN A 10 -13.43 -4.70 -6.04
CA GLN A 10 -13.95 -5.44 -4.92
C GLN A 10 -13.89 -4.54 -3.69
N LEU A 11 -15.04 -4.35 -3.06
CA LEU A 11 -15.16 -3.66 -1.79
C LEU A 11 -15.40 -4.71 -0.71
N MET A 12 -14.50 -4.77 0.26
CA MET A 12 -14.57 -5.70 1.38
C MET A 12 -14.76 -4.89 2.66
N ASN A 13 -15.88 -5.09 3.35
CA ASN A 13 -16.07 -4.56 4.70
C ASN A 13 -15.30 -5.42 5.69
N LEU A 14 -14.58 -4.77 6.60
CA LEU A 14 -13.75 -5.39 7.62
C LEU A 14 -14.25 -4.94 8.99
N SER A 15 -14.60 -5.88 9.86
CA SER A 15 -14.73 -5.55 11.28
C SER A 15 -13.32 -5.29 11.83
N ASN A 16 -13.11 -4.12 12.41
CA ASN A 16 -11.81 -3.70 12.93
C ASN A 16 -11.73 -3.75 14.46
N GLU A 17 -12.80 -4.12 15.17
CA GLU A 17 -12.90 -4.07 16.64
C GLU A 17 -11.71 -4.74 17.33
N LYS A 18 -11.38 -5.98 16.93
CA LYS A 18 -10.24 -6.73 17.49
C LYS A 18 -8.88 -6.27 16.95
N VAL A 19 -8.85 -5.69 15.75
CA VAL A 19 -7.61 -5.18 15.16
C VAL A 19 -7.18 -3.90 15.88
N MET A 20 -8.13 -3.06 16.29
CA MET A 20 -7.88 -1.84 17.07
C MET A 20 -7.38 -2.10 18.51
N GLU A 21 -7.57 -3.31 19.06
CA GLU A 21 -7.00 -3.69 20.36
C GLU A 21 -5.45 -3.83 20.31
N VAL A 22 -4.86 -3.92 19.11
CA VAL A 22 -3.41 -4.03 18.91
C VAL A 22 -2.83 -2.65 18.56
N ALA A 23 -1.80 -2.23 19.30
CA ALA A 23 -1.11 -0.96 19.03
C ALA A 23 -0.59 -0.88 17.57
N GLU A 24 -0.58 0.34 17.01
CA GLU A 24 -0.12 0.62 15.64
C GLU A 24 1.30 0.09 15.39
N ASP A 25 2.20 0.25 16.36
CA ASP A 25 3.62 -0.07 16.28
C ASP A 25 3.97 -1.51 16.73
N ALA A 26 2.98 -2.27 17.21
CA ALA A 26 3.19 -3.65 17.66
C ALA A 26 3.56 -4.59 16.50
N THR A 27 3.20 -4.26 15.26
CA THR A 27 3.49 -5.06 14.06
C THR A 27 3.89 -4.16 12.88
N ALA A 28 4.19 -4.75 11.72
CA ALA A 28 4.43 -3.96 10.50
C ALA A 28 3.14 -3.33 9.92
N TYR A 29 1.95 -3.85 10.22
CA TYR A 29 0.69 -3.33 9.70
C TYR A 29 0.16 -2.15 10.56
N PRO A 30 0.04 -0.93 10.00
CA PRO A 30 -0.32 0.26 10.77
C PRO A 30 -1.83 0.58 10.74
N TRP A 31 -2.58 0.15 9.71
CA TRP A 31 -3.93 0.66 9.41
C TRP A 31 -5.03 0.02 10.28
N ARG A 32 -4.93 0.14 11.60
CA ARG A 32 -5.79 -0.58 12.57
C ARG A 32 -7.26 -0.16 12.52
N GLU A 33 -7.51 1.09 12.18
CA GLU A 33 -8.85 1.68 12.14
C GLU A 33 -9.58 1.46 10.81
N THR A 34 -8.94 0.84 9.82
CA THR A 34 -9.57 0.58 8.51
C THR A 34 -10.82 -0.28 8.64
N THR A 35 -11.96 0.24 8.19
CA THR A 35 -13.26 -0.45 8.21
C THR A 35 -13.59 -1.16 6.89
N GLY A 36 -12.80 -0.93 5.84
CA GLY A 36 -12.98 -1.60 4.56
C GLY A 36 -11.77 -1.47 3.65
N LEU A 37 -11.64 -2.43 2.73
CA LEU A 37 -10.59 -2.49 1.73
C LEU A 37 -11.21 -2.40 0.33
N VAL A 38 -10.66 -1.52 -0.50
CA VAL A 38 -10.98 -1.45 -1.93
C VAL A 38 -9.84 -2.09 -2.71
N MET A 39 -10.12 -3.21 -3.38
CA MET A 39 -9.19 -3.84 -4.30
C MET A 39 -9.58 -3.48 -5.73
N MET A 40 -8.63 -2.97 -6.50
CA MET A 40 -8.84 -2.49 -7.85
C MET A 40 -7.88 -3.22 -8.80
N SER A 41 -8.38 -3.72 -9.92
CA SER A 41 -7.56 -4.33 -10.96
C SER A 41 -7.83 -3.66 -12.30
N PHE A 42 -6.77 -3.22 -12.96
CA PHE A 42 -6.81 -2.48 -14.21
C PHE A 42 -5.96 -3.15 -15.28
N GLY A 43 -6.12 -2.70 -16.52
CA GLY A 43 -5.17 -3.04 -17.58
C GLY A 43 -3.77 -2.50 -17.26
N SER A 44 -2.74 -3.23 -17.67
CA SER A 44 -1.35 -2.77 -17.57
C SER A 44 -0.94 -1.80 -18.68
N ASP A 45 -1.86 -1.44 -19.58
CA ASP A 45 -1.62 -0.46 -20.64
C ASP A 45 -1.72 0.98 -20.10
N ALA A 46 -1.24 1.96 -20.87
CA ALA A 46 -1.18 3.35 -20.45
C ALA A 46 -2.55 3.89 -19.98
N ARG A 47 -3.63 3.51 -20.67
CA ARG A 47 -4.99 3.90 -20.29
C ARG A 47 -5.41 3.25 -18.96
N GLY A 48 -5.09 1.99 -18.73
CA GLY A 48 -5.37 1.33 -17.46
C GLY A 48 -4.61 1.96 -16.29
N GLN A 49 -3.37 2.39 -16.50
CA GLN A 49 -2.58 3.12 -15.49
C GLN A 49 -3.12 4.52 -15.20
N GLU A 50 -3.58 5.25 -16.22
CA GLU A 50 -4.25 6.54 -16.06
C GLU A 50 -5.52 6.42 -15.21
N VAL A 51 -6.38 5.45 -15.53
CA VAL A 51 -7.61 5.18 -14.75
C VAL A 51 -7.29 4.72 -13.32
N ALA A 52 -6.23 3.92 -13.13
CA ALA A 52 -5.79 3.49 -11.81
C ALA A 52 -5.36 4.68 -10.95
N ALA A 53 -4.59 5.61 -11.51
CA ALA A 53 -4.14 6.81 -10.82
C ALA A 53 -5.32 7.72 -10.44
N GLU A 54 -6.25 7.98 -11.38
CA GLU A 54 -7.43 8.81 -11.13
C GLU A 54 -8.31 8.25 -10.00
N LEU A 55 -8.62 6.95 -10.05
CA LEU A 55 -9.50 6.36 -9.05
C LEU A 55 -8.85 6.20 -7.68
N ARG A 56 -7.54 5.93 -7.60
CA ARG A 56 -6.81 5.91 -6.32
C ARG A 56 -6.72 7.31 -5.71
N ALA A 57 -6.60 8.36 -6.53
CA ALA A 57 -6.67 9.74 -6.06
C ALA A 57 -8.06 10.08 -5.46
N GLU A 58 -9.14 9.60 -6.08
CA GLU A 58 -10.50 9.77 -5.54
C GLU A 58 -10.69 9.03 -4.21
N CYS A 59 -10.11 7.83 -4.07
CA CYS A 59 -10.10 7.12 -2.79
C CYS A 59 -9.38 7.92 -1.70
N VAL A 60 -8.21 8.51 -2.00
CA VAL A 60 -7.50 9.37 -1.04
C VAL A 60 -8.39 10.54 -0.59
N ALA A 61 -9.02 11.23 -1.54
CA ALA A 61 -9.87 12.39 -1.27
C ALA A 61 -11.08 12.10 -0.36
N THR A 62 -11.52 10.83 -0.27
CA THR A 62 -12.76 10.43 0.44
C THR A 62 -12.54 9.49 1.61
N SER A 63 -11.34 8.89 1.75
CA SER A 63 -11.07 7.84 2.73
C SER A 63 -10.87 8.33 4.18
N GLY A 64 -10.58 9.61 4.37
CA GLY A 64 -10.21 10.17 5.68
C GLY A 64 -8.73 9.99 6.06
N TYR A 65 -7.91 9.38 5.19
CA TYR A 65 -6.45 9.34 5.33
C TYR A 65 -5.79 10.55 4.65
N ASP A 66 -4.66 11.01 5.19
CA ASP A 66 -3.86 12.12 4.62
C ASP A 66 -3.22 11.77 3.26
N GLY A 67 -3.23 10.49 2.89
CA GLY A 67 -2.66 9.98 1.66
C GLY A 67 -3.15 8.57 1.38
N LEU A 68 -2.46 7.87 0.50
CA LEU A 68 -2.81 6.49 0.19
C LEU A 68 -2.41 5.55 1.33
N SER A 69 -3.37 4.81 1.87
CA SER A 69 -3.17 3.79 2.90
C SER A 69 -3.44 2.41 2.30
N VAL A 70 -2.38 1.69 1.96
CA VAL A 70 -2.45 0.44 1.19
C VAL A 70 -2.13 -0.75 2.07
N TYR A 71 -2.93 -1.80 1.95
CA TYR A 71 -2.59 -3.10 2.51
C TYR A 71 -1.56 -3.77 1.60
N SER A 72 -0.38 -4.11 2.14
CA SER A 72 0.79 -4.55 1.36
C SER A 72 0.56 -5.75 0.44
N SER A 73 -0.45 -6.58 0.72
CA SER A 73 -0.81 -7.73 -0.11
C SER A 73 -1.60 -7.38 -1.36
N VAL A 74 -2.06 -6.13 -1.50
CA VAL A 74 -2.89 -5.66 -2.62
C VAL A 74 -2.34 -4.38 -3.26
N GLY A 75 -1.04 -4.14 -3.12
CA GLY A 75 -0.36 -3.00 -3.74
C GLY A 75 -0.42 -3.03 -5.27
N HIS A 76 -0.43 -1.85 -5.88
CA HIS A 76 -0.45 -1.65 -7.32
C HIS A 76 0.95 -1.75 -7.94
N GLY A 77 1.99 -1.38 -7.21
CA GLY A 77 3.38 -1.42 -7.69
C GLY A 77 4.15 -0.12 -7.55
N ASP A 78 3.47 0.99 -7.26
CA ASP A 78 4.04 2.35 -7.19
C ASP A 78 3.97 2.96 -5.78
N GLU A 79 3.48 2.20 -4.80
CA GLU A 79 3.37 2.63 -3.42
C GLU A 79 4.74 2.85 -2.75
N THR A 80 4.82 3.89 -1.93
CA THR A 80 5.95 4.10 -1.02
C THR A 80 5.86 3.19 0.22
N PRO A 81 6.98 2.94 0.92
CA PRO A 81 6.95 2.25 2.20
C PRO A 81 5.99 2.88 3.22
N GLU A 82 5.91 4.20 3.27
CA GLU A 82 5.02 4.94 4.17
C GLU A 82 3.54 4.72 3.81
N GLN A 83 3.21 4.62 2.52
CA GLN A 83 1.84 4.30 2.08
C GLN A 83 1.41 2.86 2.43
N MET A 84 2.35 1.93 2.61
CA MET A 84 2.04 0.55 3.02
C MET A 84 2.16 0.30 4.52
N PHE A 85 3.11 0.95 5.18
CA PHE A 85 3.54 0.66 6.55
C PHE A 85 3.43 1.86 7.50
N GLY A 86 2.98 3.03 7.03
CA GLY A 86 2.74 4.20 7.86
C GLY A 86 3.98 4.61 8.65
N ASN A 87 3.77 4.94 9.93
CA ASN A 87 4.83 5.33 10.86
C ASN A 87 5.83 4.20 11.16
N ASN A 88 5.52 2.96 10.78
CA ASN A 88 6.41 1.82 10.98
C ASN A 88 7.49 1.72 9.87
N ALA A 89 7.37 2.44 8.75
CA ALA A 89 8.30 2.35 7.63
C ALA A 89 9.78 2.56 8.01
N PRO A 90 10.17 3.58 8.82
CA PRO A 90 11.57 3.77 9.21
C PRO A 90 12.16 2.57 9.96
N ARG A 91 11.37 1.97 10.88
CA ARG A 91 11.80 0.76 11.61
C ARG A 91 12.04 -0.40 10.66
N LEU A 92 11.24 -0.55 9.61
CA LEU A 92 11.41 -1.60 8.61
C LEU A 92 12.65 -1.37 7.73
N VAL A 93 12.97 -0.13 7.40
CA VAL A 93 14.20 0.25 6.69
C VAL A 93 15.44 -0.12 7.51
N GLU A 94 15.43 0.14 8.82
CA GLU A 94 16.54 -0.26 9.70
C GLU A 94 16.71 -1.78 9.76
N LEU A 95 15.61 -2.54 9.79
CA LEU A 95 15.65 -4.00 9.72
C LEU A 95 16.20 -4.49 8.38
N LYS A 96 15.78 -3.87 7.27
CA LYS A 96 16.29 -4.17 5.93
C LYS A 96 17.80 -3.94 5.86
N LYS A 97 18.30 -2.81 6.37
CA LYS A 97 19.73 -2.51 6.44
C LYS A 97 20.52 -3.51 7.27
N LYS A 98 19.96 -3.97 8.39
CA LYS A 98 20.59 -4.96 9.27
C LYS A 98 20.67 -6.35 8.64
N TRP A 99 19.59 -6.80 7.99
CA TRP A 99 19.43 -8.20 7.59
C TRP A 99 19.63 -8.45 6.09
N ASP A 100 19.47 -7.44 5.24
CA ASP A 100 19.72 -7.51 3.80
C ASP A 100 20.39 -6.22 3.28
N PRO A 101 21.61 -5.89 3.77
CA PRO A 101 22.33 -4.69 3.36
C PRO A 101 22.72 -4.68 1.87
N ALA A 102 22.85 -5.85 1.25
CA ALA A 102 23.14 -5.98 -0.18
C ALA A 102 21.90 -5.81 -1.06
N ASN A 103 20.72 -5.63 -0.44
CA ASN A 103 19.43 -5.55 -1.11
C ASN A 103 19.17 -6.74 -2.06
N ALA A 104 19.53 -7.96 -1.64
CA ALA A 104 19.32 -9.17 -2.41
C ALA A 104 17.82 -9.45 -2.67
N PHE A 105 16.96 -9.05 -1.74
CA PHE A 105 15.49 -9.19 -1.84
C PHE A 105 14.83 -7.85 -2.20
N ALA A 106 14.77 -7.52 -3.50
CA ALA A 106 14.35 -6.21 -3.98
C ALA A 106 13.20 -6.23 -5.00
N TYR A 107 12.30 -7.22 -4.93
CA TYR A 107 11.22 -7.36 -5.92
C TYR A 107 10.02 -6.46 -5.63
N MET A 108 9.53 -5.75 -6.66
CA MET A 108 8.35 -4.85 -6.66
C MET A 108 8.43 -3.71 -5.62
N HIS A 109 8.07 -3.99 -4.37
CA HIS A 109 7.98 -3.03 -3.27
C HIS A 109 9.15 -3.21 -2.29
N ALA A 110 10.37 -3.16 -2.81
CA ALA A 110 11.56 -3.29 -1.98
C ALA A 110 11.61 -2.17 -0.94
N LEU A 111 11.79 -2.53 0.33
CA LEU A 111 12.19 -1.56 1.34
C LEU A 111 13.57 -1.00 0.98
N PRO A 112 13.79 0.31 1.06
CA PRO A 112 15.11 0.88 0.83
C PRO A 112 16.07 0.47 1.94
N THR A 113 17.37 0.50 1.65
CA THR A 113 18.44 0.24 2.64
C THR A 113 18.92 1.50 3.34
N GLU A 114 18.38 2.66 2.97
CA GLU A 114 18.64 3.96 3.59
C GLU A 114 17.32 4.71 3.77
N PRO A 115 17.16 5.54 4.82
CA PRO A 115 15.96 6.33 5.02
C PRO A 115 15.70 7.28 3.84
N SER A 116 14.42 7.48 3.51
CA SER A 116 13.97 8.55 2.64
C SER A 116 14.47 9.89 3.22
N LYS A 117 15.27 10.64 2.45
CA LYS A 117 15.67 12.01 2.85
C LYS A 117 14.39 12.83 2.94
N CYS A 118 14.11 13.46 4.09
CA CYS A 118 13.02 14.43 4.23
C CYS A 118 13.07 15.41 3.04
N LYS A 119 11.95 15.53 2.32
CA LYS A 119 11.73 16.61 1.37
C LYS A 119 11.15 17.81 2.10
#